data_AF-A0A916F0Z6-F1
#
_entry.id   AF-A0A916F0Z6-F1
#
_cell.length_a   1.000
_cell.length_b   1.000
_cell.length_c   1.000
_cell.angle_alpha   90.00
_cell.angle_beta   90.00
_cell.angle_gamma   90.00
#
_symmetry.space_group_name_H-M   'P 1'
#
loop_
_entity.id
_entity.type
_entity.pdbx_description
1 polymer ?
#
loop_
_entity_poly.entity_id
_entity_poly.type
_entity_poly.pdbx_seq_one_letter_code
_entity_poly.pdbx_strand_id
1 'polypeptide(L)'
;MTVIDADFIEEDYISAVETMISRSAYAHNKKFIEISRISQDQERGLGYDGVLTAIVPFYVQFKRSQFYTPAYSGKLSKDRQKVFGEPLNSGFLAFKLHRDRHTQMYEQHNAMWKLSQCSSAAYVAPLFYKKRDLTALKQREVDLPWEYRQLKIRDRVYRMGYPLKAVRTFKDSIVVIPHREVKDKEPSHHYTYDRAIKNVAFHSDVEFVESPQYNLADFVSSVLERASRLEAGFNQMPMDGSLEVIQHLPELFGLNWRSRKFRSMVSNYLVEIGVIFKKLPNNLESYLSDELSIQDRFYFLEEILRQEFDIIQYTVRLDA
;
A
#
# COMPACT_ATOMS: atom_id res chain seq x y z
N MET A 1 -0.69 8.85 -32.56
CA MET A 1 -0.84 9.10 -31.11
C MET A 1 -1.47 7.86 -30.52
N THR A 2 -0.77 7.12 -29.67
CA THR A 2 -1.29 5.85 -29.15
C THR A 2 -0.94 5.72 -27.67
N VAL A 3 -1.63 6.55 -26.88
CA VAL A 3 -1.87 6.30 -25.46
C VAL A 3 -3.07 5.36 -25.39
N ILE A 4 -2.97 4.29 -24.61
CA ILE A 4 -3.98 3.25 -24.47
C ILE A 4 -4.37 3.21 -23.00
N ASP A 5 -5.65 3.48 -22.72
CA ASP A 5 -6.20 3.31 -21.38
C ASP A 5 -6.33 1.83 -21.03
N ALA A 6 -6.29 1.51 -19.74
CA ALA A 6 -6.54 0.14 -19.31
C ALA A 6 -8.01 -0.26 -19.54
N ASP A 7 -8.23 -1.49 -19.98
CA ASP A 7 -9.55 -2.09 -20.23
C ASP A 7 -10.28 -2.49 -18.92
N PHE A 8 -9.87 -1.91 -17.78
CA PHE A 8 -10.39 -2.17 -16.44
C PHE A 8 -10.25 -0.90 -15.58
N ILE A 9 -10.99 -0.86 -14.47
CA ILE A 9 -10.92 0.23 -13.48
C ILE A 9 -9.97 -0.14 -12.32
N GLU A 10 -9.68 0.79 -11.44
CA GLU A 10 -8.74 0.56 -10.34
C GLU A 10 -9.25 -0.50 -9.36
N GLU A 11 -10.55 -0.45 -9.07
CA GLU A 11 -11.29 -1.36 -8.19
C GLU A 11 -11.24 -2.81 -8.70
N ASP A 12 -11.24 -3.00 -10.01
CA ASP A 12 -11.09 -4.31 -10.65
C ASP A 12 -9.72 -4.93 -10.35
N TYR A 13 -8.68 -4.10 -10.32
CA TYR A 13 -7.30 -4.49 -10.00
C TYR A 13 -7.12 -4.72 -8.50
N ILE A 14 -7.65 -3.83 -7.65
CA ILE A 14 -7.68 -4.00 -6.19
C ILE A 14 -8.32 -5.36 -5.88
N SER A 15 -9.53 -5.62 -6.37
CA SER A 15 -10.24 -6.88 -6.20
C SER A 15 -9.41 -8.09 -6.66
N ALA A 16 -8.67 -7.97 -7.77
CA ALA A 16 -7.83 -9.05 -8.27
C ALA A 16 -6.63 -9.33 -7.35
N VAL A 17 -5.95 -8.27 -6.90
CA VAL A 17 -4.82 -8.36 -5.98
C VAL A 17 -5.28 -8.91 -4.65
N GLU A 18 -6.36 -8.37 -4.07
CA GLU A 18 -6.94 -8.85 -2.82
C GLU A 18 -7.39 -10.30 -2.92
N THR A 19 -8.13 -10.69 -3.96
CA THR A 19 -8.54 -12.09 -4.17
C THR A 19 -7.32 -13.02 -4.20
N MET A 20 -6.23 -12.59 -4.83
CA MET A 20 -5.00 -13.37 -4.91
C MET A 20 -4.20 -13.36 -3.61
N ILE A 21 -4.12 -12.23 -2.90
CA ILE A 21 -3.50 -12.13 -1.57
C ILE A 21 -4.29 -12.99 -0.60
N SER A 22 -5.62 -12.89 -0.60
CA SER A 22 -6.50 -13.74 0.18
C SER A 22 -6.30 -15.20 -0.19
N ARG A 23 -6.42 -15.63 -1.45
CA ARG A 23 -6.17 -17.03 -1.83
C ARG A 23 -4.75 -17.51 -1.50
N SER A 24 -3.76 -16.62 -1.48
CA SER A 24 -2.37 -16.94 -1.13
C SER A 24 -2.08 -17.02 0.36
N ALA A 25 -2.66 -16.14 1.15
CA ALA A 25 -2.47 -16.05 2.59
C ALA A 25 -3.52 -16.88 3.36
N TYR A 26 -4.80 -16.81 2.95
CA TYR A 26 -5.92 -17.53 3.59
C TYR A 26 -5.85 -19.04 3.43
N ALA A 27 -5.10 -19.56 2.44
CA ALA A 27 -5.02 -21.00 2.26
C ALA A 27 -4.63 -21.64 3.59
N HIS A 28 -3.50 -21.30 4.24
CA HIS A 28 -3.08 -22.02 5.45
C HIS A 28 -2.36 -21.21 6.55
N ASN A 29 -2.39 -19.87 6.55
CA ASN A 29 -2.02 -19.08 7.73
C ASN A 29 -2.72 -17.71 7.73
N LYS A 30 -3.77 -17.56 8.55
CA LYS A 30 -4.60 -16.34 8.73
C LYS A 30 -3.81 -15.08 9.14
N LYS A 31 -2.48 -15.15 9.29
CA LYS A 31 -1.68 -14.25 10.12
C LYS A 31 -0.84 -13.26 9.32
N PHE A 32 -0.54 -13.55 8.05
CA PHE A 32 0.56 -12.85 7.38
C PHE A 32 0.21 -11.52 6.72
N ILE A 33 -0.94 -11.42 6.05
CA ILE A 33 -1.45 -10.18 5.44
C ILE A 33 -2.97 -10.22 5.59
N GLU A 34 -3.49 -9.50 6.58
CA GLU A 34 -4.92 -9.36 6.81
C GLU A 34 -5.41 -8.01 6.30
N ILE A 35 -6.43 -8.04 5.43
CA ILE A 35 -7.33 -6.92 5.13
C ILE A 35 -8.33 -6.90 6.28
N SER A 36 -8.38 -5.82 7.06
CA SER A 36 -8.90 -5.84 8.42
C SER A 36 -10.38 -6.21 8.53
N ARG A 37 -10.66 -7.31 9.23
CA ARG A 37 -11.77 -7.49 10.19
C ARG A 37 -11.35 -8.55 11.19
N ILE A 38 -10.99 -8.16 12.41
CA ILE A 38 -10.82 -9.09 13.52
C ILE A 38 -12.20 -9.38 14.09
N SER A 39 -12.67 -10.62 13.92
CA SER A 39 -13.95 -11.07 14.48
C SER A 39 -13.81 -11.47 15.96
N GLN A 40 -14.80 -11.12 16.77
CA GLN A 40 -15.00 -11.59 18.17
C GLN A 40 -14.95 -13.12 18.33
N ASP A 41 -15.17 -13.89 17.27
CA ASP A 41 -15.16 -15.36 17.31
C ASP A 41 -13.76 -15.94 17.55
N GLN A 42 -12.68 -15.18 17.31
CA GLN A 42 -11.32 -15.59 17.68
C GLN A 42 -11.00 -15.39 19.16
N GLU A 43 -11.86 -14.69 19.91
CA GLU A 43 -11.67 -14.36 21.32
C GLU A 43 -12.44 -15.32 22.27
N ARG A 44 -13.49 -15.99 21.78
CA ARG A 44 -14.45 -16.71 22.65
C ARG A 44 -14.24 -18.22 22.78
N GLY A 45 -13.30 -18.83 22.05
CA GLY A 45 -13.20 -20.29 21.95
C GLY A 45 -12.15 -20.97 22.85
N LEU A 46 -11.12 -20.26 23.31
CA LEU A 46 -9.94 -20.87 23.92
C LEU A 46 -9.43 -19.93 25.00
N GLY A 47 -9.41 -20.38 26.26
CA GLY A 47 -8.79 -19.65 27.36
C GLY A 47 -7.27 -19.59 27.21
N TYR A 48 -6.82 -18.84 26.19
CA TYR A 48 -5.47 -18.62 25.61
C TYR A 48 -4.83 -19.81 24.89
N ASP A 49 -4.17 -19.56 23.73
CA ASP A 49 -2.95 -20.29 23.32
C ASP A 49 -2.18 -19.63 22.15
N GLY A 50 -2.01 -18.30 22.22
CA GLY A 50 -1.13 -17.58 21.31
C GLY A 50 -0.89 -16.16 21.81
N VAL A 51 0.37 -15.83 22.13
CA VAL A 51 0.75 -14.45 22.41
C VAL A 51 0.97 -13.80 21.06
N LEU A 52 0.14 -12.82 20.71
CA LEU A 52 0.39 -11.94 19.57
C LEU A 52 1.73 -11.24 19.79
N THR A 53 2.71 -11.49 18.93
CA THR A 53 4.08 -10.97 19.05
C THR A 53 4.32 -9.71 18.24
N ALA A 54 3.59 -9.45 17.16
CA ALA A 54 3.68 -8.16 16.47
C ALA A 54 2.48 -7.90 15.57
N ILE A 55 2.05 -6.64 15.48
CA ILE A 55 1.22 -6.14 14.37
C ILE A 55 1.93 -5.01 13.64
N VAL A 56 2.22 -5.23 12.36
CA VAL A 56 2.91 -4.26 11.50
C VAL A 56 1.99 -3.85 10.35
N PRO A 57 1.47 -2.60 10.33
CA PRO A 57 0.72 -2.11 9.19
C PRO A 57 1.63 -1.79 8.01
N PHE A 58 1.06 -1.88 6.82
CA PHE A 58 1.57 -1.26 5.62
C PHE A 58 0.43 -0.68 4.79
N TYR A 59 0.71 0.39 4.05
CA TYR A 59 -0.28 1.23 3.40
C TYR A 59 -0.06 1.21 1.90
N VAL A 60 -1.14 0.98 1.15
CA VAL A 60 -1.09 0.89 -0.30
C VAL A 60 -2.13 1.81 -0.88
N GLN A 61 -1.72 2.62 -1.85
CA GLN A 61 -2.65 3.22 -2.78
C GLN A 61 -2.50 2.55 -4.14
N PHE A 62 -3.54 1.88 -4.60
CA PHE A 62 -3.51 1.26 -5.91
C PHE A 62 -3.58 2.32 -7.00
N LYS A 63 -3.04 1.99 -8.18
CA LYS A 63 -3.09 2.86 -9.34
C LYS A 63 -3.48 2.09 -10.59
N ARG A 64 -4.37 2.68 -11.37
CA ARG A 64 -4.57 2.31 -12.76
C ARG A 64 -3.58 3.01 -13.67
N SER A 65 -3.12 2.28 -14.69
CA SER A 65 -2.04 2.75 -15.55
C SER A 65 -2.45 2.86 -17.00
N GLN A 66 -1.98 3.92 -17.65
CA GLN A 66 -2.10 4.14 -19.07
C GLN A 66 -0.85 3.64 -19.78
N PHE A 67 -1.02 2.96 -20.90
CA PHE A 67 0.09 2.49 -21.72
C PHE A 67 0.41 3.46 -22.86
N TYR A 68 1.65 3.91 -22.88
CA TYR A 68 2.23 4.76 -23.91
C TYR A 68 3.02 3.88 -24.86
N THR A 69 2.50 3.67 -26.06
CA THR A 69 3.14 2.81 -27.08
C THR A 69 4.50 3.36 -27.52
N PRO A 70 5.37 2.53 -28.16
CA PRO A 70 6.65 2.99 -28.70
C PRO A 70 6.54 4.16 -29.71
N ALA A 71 5.39 4.31 -30.36
CA ALA A 71 5.13 5.40 -31.30
C ALA A 71 4.77 6.74 -30.62
N TYR A 72 4.62 6.77 -29.29
CA TYR A 72 4.32 7.99 -28.55
C TYR A 72 5.56 8.90 -28.47
N SER A 73 5.43 10.14 -28.93
CA SER A 73 6.52 11.13 -29.01
C SER A 73 6.28 12.38 -28.16
N GLY A 74 5.30 12.33 -27.24
CA GLY A 74 4.95 13.46 -26.37
C GLY A 74 5.96 13.70 -25.23
N LYS A 75 5.66 14.71 -24.40
CA LYS A 75 6.54 15.19 -23.32
C LYS A 75 7.10 14.06 -22.44
N LEU A 76 6.22 13.18 -21.92
CA LEU A 76 6.63 12.06 -21.07
C LEU A 76 7.67 11.13 -21.73
N SER A 77 7.60 10.89 -23.05
CA SER A 77 8.59 10.08 -23.75
C SER A 77 9.93 10.79 -23.82
N LYS A 78 9.92 12.06 -24.20
CA LYS A 78 11.13 12.89 -24.29
C LYS A 78 11.80 13.01 -22.93
N ASP A 79 11.02 13.22 -21.89
CA ASP A 79 11.51 13.36 -20.52
C ASP A 79 12.11 12.03 -20.02
N ARG A 80 11.47 10.88 -20.27
CA ARG A 80 12.08 9.57 -19.98
C ARG A 80 13.39 9.34 -20.72
N GLN A 81 13.47 9.68 -22.01
CA GLN A 81 14.70 9.55 -22.79
C GLN A 81 15.83 10.42 -22.23
N LYS A 82 15.54 11.64 -21.72
CA LYS A 82 16.54 12.49 -21.07
C LYS A 82 17.15 11.83 -19.83
N VAL A 83 16.34 11.14 -19.04
CA VAL A 83 16.79 10.50 -17.79
C VAL A 83 17.53 9.20 -18.04
N PHE A 84 17.05 8.36 -18.97
CA PHE A 84 17.57 7.00 -19.14
C PHE A 84 18.49 6.81 -20.35
N GLY A 85 18.53 7.77 -21.28
CA GLY A 85 19.38 7.69 -22.48
C GLY A 85 18.96 6.63 -23.51
N GLU A 86 17.93 5.83 -23.24
CA GLU A 86 17.52 4.70 -24.09
C GLU A 86 16.22 4.97 -24.87
N PRO A 87 16.13 4.49 -26.14
CA PRO A 87 14.88 4.48 -26.88
C PRO A 87 13.80 3.61 -26.20
N LEU A 88 12.57 4.11 -26.14
CA LEU A 88 11.42 3.45 -25.50
C LEU A 88 10.78 2.39 -26.43
N ASN A 89 11.57 1.40 -26.86
CA ASN A 89 11.18 0.41 -27.87
C ASN A 89 10.01 -0.49 -27.43
N SER A 90 9.82 -0.68 -26.13
CA SER A 90 8.71 -1.43 -25.50
C SER A 90 7.48 -0.58 -25.19
N GLY A 91 7.58 0.75 -25.30
CA GLY A 91 6.62 1.66 -24.69
C GLY A 91 6.76 1.69 -23.17
N PHE A 92 5.92 2.46 -22.49
CA PHE A 92 5.96 2.60 -21.02
C PHE A 92 4.57 2.76 -20.45
N LEU A 93 4.42 2.52 -19.16
CA LEU A 93 3.19 2.76 -18.42
C LEU A 93 3.32 4.04 -17.60
N ALA A 94 2.21 4.69 -17.32
CA ALA A 94 2.19 5.84 -16.43
C ALA A 94 0.88 5.90 -15.64
N PHE A 95 0.97 6.45 -14.42
CA PHE A 95 -0.20 6.93 -13.70
C PHE A 95 0.02 8.40 -13.32
N LYS A 96 -1.06 9.16 -13.35
CA LYS A 96 -1.09 10.57 -13.00
C LYS A 96 -1.38 10.72 -11.51
N LEU A 97 -0.74 11.71 -10.87
CA LEU A 97 -1.11 12.12 -9.52
C LEU A 97 -2.34 13.02 -9.56
N HIS A 98 -3.30 12.76 -8.66
CA HIS A 98 -4.51 13.55 -8.56
C HIS A 98 -4.28 14.80 -7.74
N ARG A 99 -4.80 15.92 -8.26
CA ARG A 99 -4.91 17.17 -7.52
C ARG A 99 -6.25 17.19 -6.83
N ASP A 100 -6.27 17.59 -5.57
CA ASP A 100 -7.50 17.92 -4.90
C ASP A 100 -8.19 19.08 -5.63
N ARG A 101 -9.50 18.96 -5.83
CA ARG A 101 -10.27 19.93 -6.61
C ARG A 101 -10.37 21.28 -5.90
N HIS A 102 -10.39 21.28 -4.57
CA HIS A 102 -10.60 22.46 -3.75
C HIS A 102 -9.29 23.19 -3.46
N THR A 103 -8.28 22.47 -3.01
CA THR A 103 -6.99 23.06 -2.62
C THR A 103 -6.02 23.18 -3.78
N GLN A 104 -6.28 22.48 -4.89
CA GLN A 104 -5.40 22.42 -6.07
C GLN A 104 -4.02 21.83 -5.76
N MET A 105 -3.88 21.18 -4.60
CA MET A 105 -2.67 20.53 -4.09
C MET A 105 -2.74 19.01 -4.30
N TYR A 106 -1.60 18.32 -4.19
CA TYR A 106 -1.51 16.88 -4.32
C TYR A 106 -1.62 16.19 -2.94
N GLU A 107 -2.75 16.40 -2.26
CA GLU A 107 -2.94 15.98 -0.86
C GLU A 107 -2.78 14.48 -0.68
N GLN A 108 -3.42 13.66 -1.53
CA GLN A 108 -3.26 12.20 -1.53
C GLN A 108 -1.80 11.78 -1.67
N HIS A 109 -1.06 12.45 -2.57
CA HIS A 109 0.35 12.15 -2.78
C HIS A 109 1.20 12.49 -1.56
N ASN A 110 0.98 13.67 -0.99
CA ASN A 110 1.72 14.15 0.15
C ASN A 110 1.40 13.34 1.41
N ALA A 111 0.16 12.86 1.57
CA ALA A 111 -0.21 11.92 2.61
C ALA A 111 0.56 10.59 2.45
N MET A 112 0.57 10.01 1.24
CA MET A 112 1.36 8.81 0.96
C MET A 112 2.86 9.00 1.21
N TRP A 113 3.43 10.15 0.83
CA TRP A 113 4.85 10.47 1.08
C TRP A 113 5.17 10.58 2.57
N LYS A 114 4.30 11.23 3.35
CA LYS A 114 4.46 11.32 4.81
C LYS A 114 4.34 9.94 5.46
N LEU A 115 3.34 9.16 5.06
CA LEU A 115 3.19 7.77 5.53
C LEU A 115 4.41 6.92 5.20
N SER A 116 5.08 7.12 4.07
CA SER A 116 6.30 6.37 3.75
C SER A 116 7.51 6.78 4.57
N GLN A 117 7.48 7.94 5.26
CA GLN A 117 8.55 8.34 6.18
C GLN A 117 8.41 7.68 7.55
N CYS A 118 7.18 7.37 7.97
CA CYS A 118 6.86 6.83 9.30
C CYS A 118 6.28 5.41 9.26
N SER A 119 6.15 4.80 8.08
CA SER A 119 5.70 3.42 7.93
C SER A 119 5.98 2.87 6.53
N SER A 120 5.61 1.62 6.30
CA SER A 120 5.69 1.01 4.98
C SER A 120 4.52 1.50 4.13
N ALA A 121 4.73 2.48 3.25
CA ALA A 121 3.70 2.99 2.35
C ALA A 121 4.18 3.12 0.90
N ALA A 122 3.37 2.68 -0.06
CA ALA A 122 3.71 2.77 -1.47
C ALA A 122 2.50 2.78 -2.42
N TYR A 123 2.71 3.28 -3.64
CA TYR A 123 1.78 3.01 -4.74
C TYR A 123 2.00 1.61 -5.29
N VAL A 124 0.91 0.94 -5.69
CA VAL A 124 0.98 -0.34 -6.40
C VAL A 124 0.22 -0.23 -7.71
N ALA A 125 0.94 -0.42 -8.82
CA ALA A 125 0.37 -0.27 -10.16
C ALA A 125 0.61 -1.53 -11.01
N PRO A 126 -0.28 -1.90 -11.94
CA PRO A 126 -0.09 -3.06 -12.80
C PRO A 126 0.97 -2.78 -13.88
N LEU A 127 1.67 -3.84 -14.28
CA LEU A 127 2.56 -3.87 -15.46
C LEU A 127 1.82 -4.26 -16.75
N PHE A 128 0.49 -4.14 -16.75
CA PHE A 128 -0.40 -4.50 -17.85
C PHE A 128 -1.61 -3.55 -17.89
N TYR A 129 -2.30 -3.54 -19.03
CA TYR A 129 -3.47 -2.67 -19.26
C TYR A 129 -4.66 -3.44 -19.87
N LYS A 130 -4.52 -4.73 -20.20
CA LYS A 130 -5.58 -5.52 -20.84
C LYS A 130 -6.38 -6.32 -19.82
N LYS A 131 -7.70 -6.39 -20.00
CA LYS A 131 -8.62 -7.14 -19.13
C LYS A 131 -8.32 -8.65 -19.09
N ARG A 132 -7.76 -9.21 -20.17
CA ARG A 132 -7.32 -10.61 -20.21
C ARG A 132 -6.23 -10.92 -19.17
N ASP A 133 -5.32 -9.96 -18.94
CA ASP A 133 -4.19 -10.13 -18.02
C ASP A 133 -4.69 -10.01 -16.57
N LEU A 134 -5.63 -9.10 -16.32
CA LEU A 134 -6.39 -9.03 -15.06
C LEU A 134 -7.15 -10.34 -14.78
N THR A 135 -7.84 -10.88 -15.78
CA THR A 135 -8.59 -12.13 -15.65
C THR A 135 -7.65 -13.29 -15.34
N ALA A 136 -6.51 -13.36 -16.03
CA ALA A 136 -5.47 -14.35 -15.75
C ALA A 136 -4.82 -14.18 -14.36
N LEU A 137 -4.83 -12.95 -13.81
CA LEU A 137 -4.47 -12.72 -12.41
C LEU A 137 -5.45 -13.43 -11.48
N LYS A 138 -6.76 -13.24 -11.68
CA LYS A 138 -7.85 -13.81 -10.85
C LYS A 138 -8.00 -15.33 -10.98
N GLN A 139 -7.72 -15.88 -12.17
CA GLN A 139 -7.95 -17.29 -12.50
C GLN A 139 -6.82 -18.23 -12.08
N ARG A 140 -5.69 -17.71 -11.60
CA ARG A 140 -4.58 -18.59 -11.20
C ARG A 140 -4.85 -19.15 -9.80
N GLU A 141 -5.49 -20.30 -9.75
CA GLU A 141 -5.42 -21.22 -8.61
C GLU A 141 -4.00 -21.77 -8.54
N VAL A 142 -3.10 -21.03 -7.90
CA VAL A 142 -1.87 -21.65 -7.42
C VAL A 142 -2.23 -22.26 -6.07
N ASP A 143 -2.10 -23.59 -5.94
CA ASP A 143 -2.03 -24.22 -4.63
C ASP A 143 -0.77 -23.69 -3.95
N LEU A 144 -0.95 -22.71 -3.07
CA LEU A 144 0.14 -22.04 -2.38
C LEU A 144 0.48 -22.86 -1.12
N PRO A 145 1.77 -23.11 -0.85
CA PRO A 145 2.18 -24.11 0.13
C PRO A 145 2.02 -23.66 1.58
N TRP A 146 2.31 -24.64 2.43
CA TRP A 146 1.98 -24.71 3.84
C TRP A 146 3.10 -24.22 4.77
N GLU A 147 4.26 -23.78 4.29
CA GLU A 147 5.39 -23.41 5.15
C GLU A 147 6.13 -22.16 4.67
N TYR A 148 6.24 -21.18 5.57
CA TYR A 148 6.71 -19.82 5.28
C TYR A 148 8.02 -19.49 5.99
N ARG A 149 8.99 -20.41 5.99
CA ARG A 149 10.33 -20.13 6.56
C ARG A 149 11.37 -19.65 5.55
N GLN A 150 11.04 -19.61 4.26
CA GLN A 150 11.80 -18.95 3.20
C GLN A 150 10.77 -18.51 2.15
N LEU A 151 10.98 -17.40 1.44
CA LEU A 151 10.11 -16.85 0.37
C LEU A 151 9.94 -17.79 -0.85
N LYS A 152 9.60 -19.05 -0.61
CA LYS A 152 9.50 -20.17 -1.55
C LYS A 152 8.11 -20.78 -1.43
N ILE A 153 7.36 -20.63 -2.50
CA ILE A 153 6.07 -21.24 -2.77
C ILE A 153 6.32 -22.65 -3.33
N ARG A 154 5.69 -23.69 -2.78
CA ARG A 154 5.72 -25.06 -3.27
C ARG A 154 4.39 -25.38 -3.90
N ASP A 155 4.40 -25.53 -5.22
CA ASP A 155 3.24 -25.86 -6.02
C ASP A 155 2.92 -27.36 -5.85
N ARG A 156 1.69 -27.69 -5.44
CA ARG A 156 1.26 -29.08 -5.25
C ARG A 156 0.96 -29.80 -6.57
N VAL A 157 0.49 -29.08 -7.58
CA VAL A 157 0.13 -29.62 -8.90
C VAL A 157 1.38 -30.08 -9.62
N TYR A 158 2.44 -29.27 -9.58
CA TYR A 158 3.69 -29.53 -10.31
C TYR A 158 4.84 -30.04 -9.42
N ARG A 159 4.64 -30.13 -8.09
CA ARG A 159 5.67 -30.53 -7.11
C ARG A 159 6.96 -29.69 -7.17
N MET A 160 6.87 -28.45 -7.66
CA MET A 160 8.01 -27.54 -7.84
C MET A 160 7.98 -26.40 -6.82
N GLY A 161 9.17 -25.90 -6.45
CA GLY A 161 9.32 -24.69 -5.65
C GLY A 161 9.55 -23.46 -6.53
N TYR A 162 8.81 -22.38 -6.29
CA TYR A 162 8.95 -21.08 -6.93
C TYR A 162 9.14 -19.99 -5.89
N PRO A 163 9.95 -18.95 -6.14
CA PRO A 163 10.04 -17.84 -5.20
C PRO A 163 8.75 -16.98 -5.21
N LEU A 164 8.42 -16.29 -4.10
CA LEU A 164 7.23 -15.41 -3.99
C LEU A 164 7.10 -14.44 -5.18
N LYS A 165 8.23 -13.86 -5.60
CA LYS A 165 8.35 -12.96 -6.76
C LYS A 165 7.92 -13.56 -8.10
N ALA A 166 7.73 -14.88 -8.20
CA ALA A 166 7.30 -15.56 -9.42
C ALA A 166 5.77 -15.66 -9.56
N VAL A 167 4.99 -15.36 -8.51
CA VAL A 167 3.53 -15.30 -8.59
C VAL A 167 3.13 -14.07 -9.43
N ARG A 168 2.10 -14.23 -10.27
CA ARG A 168 1.64 -13.16 -11.17
C ARG A 168 1.29 -11.87 -10.42
N THR A 169 0.59 -11.97 -9.29
CA THR A 169 0.21 -10.80 -8.47
C THR A 169 1.40 -9.93 -8.11
N PHE A 170 2.52 -10.55 -7.74
CA PHE A 170 3.74 -9.82 -7.42
C PHE A 170 4.53 -9.44 -8.66
N LYS A 171 4.72 -10.37 -9.60
CA LYS A 171 5.54 -10.18 -10.81
C LYS A 171 4.98 -9.12 -11.75
N ASP A 172 3.67 -9.06 -11.91
CA ASP A 172 2.97 -8.17 -12.84
C ASP A 172 2.50 -6.88 -12.16
N SER A 173 3.13 -6.54 -11.02
CA SER A 173 2.95 -5.27 -10.30
C SER A 173 4.29 -4.52 -10.24
N ILE A 174 4.20 -3.19 -10.16
CA ILE A 174 5.30 -2.33 -9.76
C ILE A 174 4.92 -1.62 -8.46
N VAL A 175 5.90 -1.46 -7.59
CA VAL A 175 5.80 -0.68 -6.37
C VAL A 175 6.53 0.63 -6.58
N VAL A 176 5.90 1.75 -6.22
CA VAL A 176 6.50 3.07 -6.28
C VAL A 176 6.35 3.71 -4.92
N ILE A 177 7.47 3.84 -4.20
CA ILE A 177 7.50 4.62 -2.95
C ILE A 177 7.51 6.11 -3.35
N PRO A 178 6.63 6.96 -2.78
CA PRO A 178 6.70 8.39 -3.02
C PRO A 178 8.07 8.92 -2.57
N HIS A 179 8.84 9.50 -3.49
CA HIS A 179 10.24 9.89 -3.23
C HIS A 179 10.38 11.31 -2.66
N ARG A 180 9.42 12.21 -2.91
CA ARG A 180 9.43 13.58 -2.39
C ARG A 180 8.03 14.15 -2.24
N GLU A 181 7.90 15.14 -1.35
CA GLU A 181 6.69 15.94 -1.24
C GLU A 181 6.50 16.84 -2.48
N VAL A 182 5.26 16.96 -2.96
CA VAL A 182 4.91 17.87 -4.04
C VAL A 182 4.34 19.16 -3.47
N LYS A 183 5.09 20.26 -3.64
CA LYS A 183 4.74 21.60 -3.12
C LYS A 183 4.36 22.59 -4.21
N ASP A 184 4.69 22.29 -5.46
CA ASP A 184 4.37 23.16 -6.57
C ASP A 184 2.89 23.08 -6.97
N LYS A 185 2.50 23.99 -7.87
CA LYS A 185 1.16 24.03 -8.46
C LYS A 185 1.15 23.49 -9.89
N GLU A 186 2.17 22.74 -10.29
CA GLU A 186 2.27 22.20 -11.64
C GLU A 186 1.02 21.35 -11.94
N PRO A 187 0.43 21.49 -13.14
CA PRO A 187 -0.89 20.94 -13.41
C PRO A 187 -0.90 19.41 -13.56
N SER A 188 0.27 18.78 -13.69
CA SER A 188 0.34 17.35 -13.97
C SER A 188 1.66 16.69 -13.58
N HIS A 189 1.68 16.05 -12.42
CA HIS A 189 2.72 15.10 -12.04
C HIS A 189 2.37 13.68 -12.44
N HIS A 190 3.39 12.93 -12.87
CA HIS A 190 3.23 11.53 -13.25
C HIS A 190 4.39 10.69 -12.74
N TYR A 191 4.07 9.45 -12.41
CA TYR A 191 5.06 8.39 -12.40
C TYR A 191 4.97 7.64 -13.72
N THR A 192 6.13 7.32 -14.28
CA THR A 192 6.25 6.49 -15.46
C THR A 192 7.17 5.32 -15.19
N TYR A 193 6.89 4.19 -15.80
CA TYR A 193 7.70 2.99 -15.61
C TYR A 193 7.61 2.05 -16.81
N ASP A 194 8.63 1.22 -16.96
CA ASP A 194 8.73 0.27 -18.06
C ASP A 194 8.66 -1.17 -17.55
N ARG A 195 7.94 -2.03 -18.27
CA ARG A 195 7.74 -3.45 -17.90
C ARG A 195 9.04 -4.28 -17.98
N ALA A 196 9.89 -3.99 -18.95
CA ALA A 196 11.10 -4.74 -19.26
C ALA A 196 12.28 -4.32 -18.38
N ILE A 197 12.57 -3.02 -18.34
CA ILE A 197 13.74 -2.47 -17.61
C ILE A 197 13.41 -2.08 -16.17
N LYS A 198 12.12 -2.03 -15.80
CA LYS A 198 11.62 -1.80 -14.43
C LYS A 198 12.16 -0.53 -13.76
N ASN A 199 12.48 0.49 -14.56
CA ASN A 199 12.88 1.79 -14.06
C ASN A 199 11.65 2.68 -13.82
N VAL A 200 11.75 3.58 -12.84
CA VAL A 200 10.70 4.54 -12.51
C VAL A 200 11.24 5.94 -12.71
N ALA A 201 10.45 6.82 -13.32
CA ALA A 201 10.75 8.24 -13.40
C ALA A 201 9.55 9.07 -12.98
N PHE A 202 9.85 10.17 -12.28
CA PHE A 202 8.88 11.17 -11.87
C PHE A 202 8.92 12.37 -12.82
N HIS A 203 7.76 12.95 -13.15
CA HIS A 203 7.59 13.95 -14.22
C HIS A 203 7.07 15.31 -13.72
N SER A 204 7.77 15.88 -12.73
CA SER A 204 7.66 17.28 -12.31
C SER A 204 8.80 18.05 -12.97
N ASP A 205 9.98 17.95 -12.35
CA ASP A 205 11.28 18.01 -12.97
C ASP A 205 11.69 16.56 -13.19
N VAL A 206 11.97 16.19 -14.43
CA VAL A 206 12.13 14.77 -14.74
C VAL A 206 13.34 14.19 -14.03
N GLU A 207 13.12 13.15 -13.24
CA GLU A 207 14.17 12.50 -12.47
C GLU A 207 13.96 10.99 -12.40
N PHE A 208 15.08 10.27 -12.26
CA PHE A 208 15.06 8.85 -11.94
C PHE A 208 14.67 8.68 -10.48
N VAL A 209 13.71 7.79 -10.24
CA VAL A 209 13.33 7.38 -8.90
C VAL A 209 13.99 6.04 -8.62
N GLU A 210 15.03 6.07 -7.79
CA GLU A 210 15.61 4.85 -7.26
C GLU A 210 14.58 4.17 -6.37
N SER A 211 14.35 2.87 -6.60
CA SER A 211 13.40 2.10 -5.80
C SER A 211 14.08 0.84 -5.29
N PRO A 212 14.35 0.73 -3.97
CA PRO A 212 14.92 -0.49 -3.41
C PRO A 212 13.94 -1.68 -3.48
N GLN A 213 12.62 -1.43 -3.59
CA GLN A 213 11.57 -2.44 -3.74
C GLN A 213 10.85 -2.28 -5.08
N TYR A 214 11.20 -3.14 -6.05
CA TYR A 214 10.74 -2.98 -7.44
C TYR A 214 9.34 -3.55 -7.72
N ASN A 215 8.85 -4.44 -6.87
CA ASN A 215 7.56 -5.09 -7.05
C ASN A 215 6.92 -5.45 -5.70
N LEU A 216 5.66 -5.87 -5.74
CA LEU A 216 4.89 -6.12 -4.52
C LEU A 216 5.48 -7.24 -3.65
N ALA A 217 6.20 -8.23 -4.22
CA ALA A 217 6.86 -9.25 -3.39
C ALA A 217 8.04 -8.67 -2.61
N ASP A 218 8.84 -7.80 -3.22
CA ASP A 218 9.98 -7.17 -2.55
C ASP A 218 9.48 -6.25 -1.42
N PHE A 219 8.41 -5.49 -1.69
CA PHE A 219 7.76 -4.64 -0.69
C PHE A 219 7.23 -5.46 0.48
N VAL A 220 6.40 -6.47 0.22
CA VAL A 220 5.89 -7.37 1.25
C VAL A 220 7.04 -8.02 2.03
N SER A 221 8.08 -8.52 1.36
CA SER A 221 9.26 -9.11 2.02
C SER A 221 9.93 -8.16 3.02
N SER A 222 10.03 -6.87 2.68
CA SER A 222 10.60 -5.86 3.57
C SER A 222 9.72 -5.59 4.81
N VAL A 223 8.39 -5.60 4.65
CA VAL A 223 7.45 -5.44 5.78
C VAL A 223 7.59 -6.62 6.74
N LEU A 224 7.78 -7.82 6.22
CA LEU A 224 7.91 -9.04 7.00
C LEU A 224 9.23 -9.10 7.75
N GLU A 225 10.31 -8.68 7.11
CA GLU A 225 11.59 -8.53 7.77
C GLU A 225 11.51 -7.53 8.92
N ARG A 226 10.80 -6.40 8.73
CA ARG A 226 10.51 -5.44 9.81
C ARG A 226 9.75 -6.11 10.95
N ALA A 227 8.71 -6.88 10.65
CA ALA A 227 7.93 -7.59 11.65
C ALA A 227 8.77 -8.60 12.45
N SER A 228 9.58 -9.43 11.80
CA SER A 228 10.45 -10.40 12.48
C SER A 228 11.52 -9.73 13.36
N ARG A 229 12.03 -8.55 12.98
CA ARG A 229 12.97 -7.79 13.82
C ARG A 229 12.31 -7.26 15.09
N LEU A 230 11.05 -6.80 15.00
CA LEU A 230 10.27 -6.36 16.15
C LEU A 230 9.99 -7.53 17.11
N GLU A 231 9.59 -8.68 16.57
CA GLU A 231 9.36 -9.91 17.35
C GLU A 231 10.63 -10.37 18.10
N ALA A 232 11.80 -10.30 17.46
CA ALA A 232 13.06 -10.71 18.08
C ALA A 232 13.61 -9.71 19.12
N GLY A 233 12.86 -8.66 19.47
CA GLY A 233 13.22 -7.70 20.52
C GLY A 233 14.42 -6.82 20.18
N PHE A 234 14.81 -6.73 18.90
CA PHE A 234 15.94 -5.89 18.48
C PHE A 234 15.65 -4.38 18.61
N ASN A 235 14.38 -3.99 18.72
CA ASN A 235 13.95 -2.63 19.01
C ASN A 235 13.07 -2.64 20.27
N GLN A 236 13.37 -1.79 21.26
CA GLN A 236 12.53 -1.55 22.45
C GLN A 236 11.24 -0.78 22.13
N MET A 237 10.72 -0.86 20.90
CA MET A 237 9.48 -0.19 20.49
C MET A 237 8.28 -1.10 20.77
N PRO A 238 7.13 -0.53 21.16
CA PRO A 238 5.92 -1.31 21.35
C PRO A 238 5.55 -2.10 20.09
N MET A 239 4.99 -3.30 20.28
CA MET A 239 4.56 -4.27 19.25
C MET A 239 3.43 -3.78 18.30
N ASP A 240 3.16 -2.47 18.31
CA ASP A 240 2.05 -1.82 17.65
C ASP A 240 2.55 -0.71 16.70
N GLY A 241 2.66 -1.04 15.41
CA GLY A 241 3.07 -0.08 14.38
C GLY A 241 2.03 0.99 14.03
N SER A 242 0.84 1.00 14.65
CA SER A 242 -0.16 2.07 14.46
C SER A 242 0.22 3.36 15.18
N LEU A 243 0.97 3.29 16.28
CA LEU A 243 1.32 4.45 17.10
C LEU A 243 2.17 5.47 16.34
N GLU A 244 3.10 5.00 15.52
CA GLU A 244 3.95 5.86 14.69
C GLU A 244 3.11 6.68 13.69
N VAL A 245 2.06 6.08 13.14
CA VAL A 245 1.13 6.77 12.23
C VAL A 245 0.22 7.74 13.00
N ILE A 246 -0.25 7.37 14.18
CA ILE A 246 -1.09 8.26 15.02
C ILE A 246 -0.34 9.55 15.34
N GLN A 247 0.93 9.47 15.75
CA GLN A 247 1.75 10.64 16.08
C GLN A 247 1.83 11.66 14.93
N HIS A 248 1.91 11.17 13.69
CA HIS A 248 1.99 11.99 12.48
C HIS A 248 0.63 12.23 11.79
N LEU A 249 -0.46 11.70 12.33
CA LEU A 249 -1.78 11.74 11.70
C LEU A 249 -2.24 13.15 11.28
N PRO A 250 -2.18 14.20 12.12
CA PRO A 250 -2.62 15.53 11.68
C PRO A 250 -1.78 16.09 10.53
N GLU A 251 -0.50 15.70 10.43
CA GLU A 251 0.40 16.17 9.38
C GLU A 251 -0.01 15.63 8.01
N LEU A 252 -0.60 14.43 7.94
CA LEU A 252 -1.15 13.87 6.70
C LEU A 252 -2.18 14.81 6.06
N PHE A 253 -2.88 15.58 6.87
CA PHE A 253 -3.90 16.55 6.45
C PHE A 253 -3.38 17.99 6.36
N GLY A 254 -2.10 18.22 6.63
CA GLY A 254 -1.55 19.58 6.77
C GLY A 254 -2.14 20.34 7.96
N LEU A 255 -2.55 19.63 9.01
CA LEU A 255 -3.15 20.18 10.23
C LEU A 255 -2.24 19.93 11.44
N ASN A 256 -2.74 20.28 12.63
CA ASN A 256 -2.11 19.97 13.92
C ASN A 256 -3.16 19.46 14.91
N TRP A 257 -2.72 18.83 16.00
CA TRP A 257 -3.56 18.27 17.05
C TRP A 257 -4.58 19.25 17.68
N ARG A 258 -4.28 20.55 17.68
CA ARG A 258 -5.16 21.59 18.24
C ARG A 258 -6.16 22.15 17.23
N SER A 259 -6.02 21.82 15.94
CA SER A 259 -6.91 22.29 14.89
C SER A 259 -8.35 21.84 15.13
N ARG A 260 -9.30 22.79 15.14
CA ARG A 260 -10.72 22.48 15.24
C ARG A 260 -11.19 21.57 14.10
N LYS A 261 -10.67 21.80 12.88
CA LYS A 261 -10.97 20.96 11.71
C LYS A 261 -10.52 19.53 11.96
N PHE A 262 -9.27 19.34 12.39
CA PHE A 262 -8.71 18.01 12.67
C PHE A 262 -9.49 17.29 13.77
N ARG A 263 -9.75 17.97 14.89
CA ARG A 263 -10.51 17.39 16.00
C ARG A 263 -11.94 16.99 15.60
N SER A 264 -12.61 17.79 14.76
CA SER A 264 -13.94 17.45 14.24
C SER A 264 -13.88 16.21 13.34
N MET A 265 -12.88 16.14 12.47
CA MET A 265 -12.67 15.00 11.57
C MET A 265 -12.43 13.71 12.37
N VAL A 266 -11.47 13.73 13.30
CA VAL A 266 -11.21 12.58 14.18
C VAL A 266 -12.46 12.17 14.96
N SER A 267 -13.20 13.13 15.51
CA SER A 267 -14.44 12.85 16.23
C SER A 267 -15.48 12.13 15.35
N ASN A 268 -15.60 12.51 14.08
CA ASN A 268 -16.54 11.86 13.16
C ASN A 268 -16.12 10.41 12.90
N TYR A 269 -14.85 10.19 12.57
CA TYR A 269 -14.35 8.84 12.28
C TYR A 269 -14.37 7.91 13.50
N LEU A 270 -14.12 8.42 14.70
CA LEU A 270 -14.28 7.63 15.93
C LEU A 270 -15.74 7.18 16.12
N VAL A 271 -16.71 8.04 15.82
CA VAL A 271 -18.13 7.68 15.88
C VAL A 271 -18.49 6.65 14.80
N GLU A 272 -17.94 6.80 13.59
CA GLU A 272 -18.16 5.86 12.48
C GLU A 272 -17.69 4.44 12.81
N ILE A 273 -16.57 4.30 13.52
CA ILE A 273 -16.09 2.98 13.99
C ILE A 273 -16.76 2.53 15.31
N GLY A 274 -17.75 3.27 15.81
CA GLY A 274 -18.55 2.88 16.98
C GLY A 274 -17.95 3.23 18.34
N VAL A 275 -16.91 4.08 18.40
CA VAL A 275 -16.35 4.56 19.67
C VAL A 275 -17.27 5.63 20.27
N ILE A 276 -17.78 5.35 21.47
CA ILE A 276 -18.72 6.23 22.18
C ILE A 276 -17.99 7.06 23.22
N PHE A 277 -18.08 8.38 23.11
CA PHE A 277 -17.54 9.32 24.11
C PHE A 277 -18.54 10.45 24.38
N LYS A 278 -18.66 10.87 25.65
CA LYS A 278 -19.55 11.99 26.04
C LYS A 278 -19.03 13.34 25.55
N LYS A 279 -17.70 13.49 25.51
CA LYS A 279 -17.00 14.68 25.01
C LYS A 279 -15.64 14.24 24.50
N LEU A 280 -15.22 14.78 23.35
CA LEU A 280 -13.90 14.49 22.81
C LEU A 280 -12.82 14.92 23.82
N PRO A 281 -11.85 14.06 24.14
CA PRO A 281 -10.78 14.36 25.09
C PRO A 281 -10.01 15.62 24.74
N ASN A 282 -9.56 16.35 25.75
CA ASN A 282 -8.79 17.58 25.55
C ASN A 282 -7.45 17.28 24.87
N ASN A 283 -6.77 16.22 25.30
CA ASN A 283 -5.58 15.65 24.67
C ASN A 283 -5.98 14.48 23.77
N LEU A 284 -6.16 14.78 22.48
CA LEU A 284 -6.62 13.80 21.50
C LEU A 284 -5.53 12.78 21.13
N GLU A 285 -4.27 13.21 21.11
CA GLU A 285 -3.12 12.36 20.78
C GLU A 285 -2.95 11.22 21.79
N SER A 286 -2.96 11.56 23.09
CA SER A 286 -2.91 10.57 24.16
C SER A 286 -4.15 9.67 24.17
N TYR A 287 -5.35 10.20 23.88
CA TYR A 287 -6.54 9.35 23.75
C TYR A 287 -6.38 8.28 22.66
N LEU A 288 -5.96 8.68 21.46
CA LEU A 288 -5.79 7.75 20.35
C LEU A 288 -4.67 6.73 20.63
N SER A 289 -3.61 7.13 21.34
CA SER A 289 -2.42 6.31 21.57
C SER A 289 -2.53 5.40 22.80
N ASP A 290 -3.19 5.85 23.86
CA ASP A 290 -3.16 5.22 25.17
C ASP A 290 -4.51 4.64 25.59
N GLU A 291 -5.62 5.26 25.17
CA GLU A 291 -6.97 4.86 25.60
C GLU A 291 -7.71 3.97 24.59
N LEU A 292 -7.46 4.14 23.29
CA LEU A 292 -8.02 3.24 22.28
C LEU A 292 -7.36 1.87 22.36
N SER A 293 -8.15 0.81 22.17
CA SER A 293 -7.60 -0.52 21.96
C SER A 293 -6.76 -0.55 20.68
N ILE A 294 -5.80 -1.47 20.60
CA ILE A 294 -5.00 -1.69 19.38
C ILE A 294 -5.93 -1.90 18.17
N GLN A 295 -7.00 -2.68 18.35
CA GLN A 295 -7.97 -2.97 17.30
C GLN A 295 -8.70 -1.70 16.82
N ASP A 296 -9.18 -0.88 17.76
CA ASP A 296 -9.88 0.37 17.41
C ASP A 296 -8.95 1.37 16.73
N ARG A 297 -7.66 1.41 17.10
CA ARG A 297 -6.65 2.21 16.39
C ARG A 297 -6.54 1.80 14.93
N PHE A 298 -6.41 0.51 14.64
CA PHE A 298 -6.30 0.03 13.26
C PHE A 298 -7.56 0.30 12.44
N TYR A 299 -8.75 0.12 13.02
CA TYR A 299 -10.01 0.46 12.33
C TYR A 299 -10.16 1.95 12.09
N PHE A 300 -9.81 2.77 13.08
CA PHE A 300 -9.82 4.22 12.94
C PHE A 300 -8.88 4.69 11.83
N LEU A 301 -7.64 4.17 11.80
CA LEU A 301 -6.66 4.50 10.76
C LEU A 301 -7.10 4.02 9.38
N GLU A 302 -7.64 2.80 9.27
CA GLU A 302 -8.16 2.30 8.00
C GLU A 302 -9.28 3.20 7.48
N GLU A 303 -10.27 3.54 8.32
CA GLU A 303 -11.41 4.32 7.89
C GLU A 303 -10.99 5.73 7.44
N ILE A 304 -10.20 6.44 8.25
CA ILE A 304 -9.79 7.80 7.92
C ILE A 304 -8.88 7.86 6.68
N LEU A 305 -7.97 6.90 6.52
CA LEU A 305 -7.04 6.88 5.37
C LEU A 305 -7.76 6.47 4.07
N ARG A 306 -8.71 5.54 4.17
CA ARG A 306 -9.52 5.10 3.02
C ARG A 306 -10.44 6.22 2.54
N GLN A 307 -11.18 6.86 3.43
CA GLN A 307 -12.16 7.88 3.07
C GLN A 307 -11.52 9.18 2.58
N GLU A 308 -10.41 9.60 3.20
CA GLU A 308 -9.79 10.88 2.86
C GLU A 308 -8.80 10.77 1.70
N PHE A 309 -8.13 9.62 1.55
CA PHE A 309 -7.02 9.49 0.62
C PHE A 309 -7.08 8.29 -0.33
N ASP A 310 -8.07 7.41 -0.20
CA ASP A 310 -8.14 6.13 -0.92
C ASP A 310 -6.86 5.28 -0.70
N ILE A 311 -6.41 5.27 0.56
CA ILE A 311 -5.26 4.49 1.01
C ILE A 311 -5.78 3.27 1.77
N ILE A 312 -5.40 2.08 1.31
CA ILE A 312 -5.78 0.81 1.92
C ILE A 312 -4.71 0.41 2.93
N GLN A 313 -5.15 0.07 4.13
CA GLN A 313 -4.30 -0.50 5.17
C GLN A 313 -4.33 -2.03 5.08
N TYR A 314 -3.15 -2.62 5.11
CA TYR A 314 -2.95 -4.05 5.30
C TYR A 314 -2.15 -4.26 6.59
N THR A 315 -2.33 -5.40 7.25
CA THR A 315 -1.59 -5.72 8.48
C THR A 315 -0.89 -7.05 8.39
N VAL A 316 0.36 -7.11 8.89
CA VAL A 316 1.08 -8.35 9.15
C VAL A 316 0.96 -8.66 10.64
N ARG A 317 0.53 -9.87 10.97
CA ARG A 317 0.50 -10.38 12.35
C ARG A 317 1.48 -11.52 12.53
N LEU A 318 2.29 -11.42 13.58
CA LEU A 318 3.13 -12.51 14.04
C LEU A 318 2.59 -13.01 15.37
N ASP A 319 2.44 -14.33 15.48
CA ASP A 319 2.06 -15.02 16.71
C ASP A 319 3.20 -15.98 17.06
N ALA A 320 3.48 -16.14 18.36
CA ALA A 320 4.53 -17.01 18.89
C ALA A 320 4.37 -18.49 18.51
#